data_AF-A0A1C6K7M0-F1
#
_entry.id   AF-A0A1C6K7M0-F1
#
_cell.length_a   1.000
_cell.length_b   1.000
_cell.length_c   1.000
_cell.angle_alpha   90.00
_cell.angle_beta   90.00
_cell.angle_gamma   90.00
#
_symmetry.space_group_name_H-M   'P 1'
#
loop_
_entity.id
_entity.type
_entity.pdbx_description
1 polymer ?
#
loop_
_entity_poly.entity_id
_entity_poly.type
_entity_poly.pdbx_seq_one_letter_code
_entity_poly.pdbx_strand_id
1 'polypeptide(L)'
;MAAVTSGVYPVHQNKFKIGKKGSASTSAEDMVTIKDLETFSLSMDNNIEEWSALDQEGWTRRMSTGKGFSISLSGKRCVGDPGNDYVAGLLFKNAQELESKFEWIFPDGTKVAFDCIVNVTNVGSGDSTNVGALEFEVLSNGKPTISEEE
;
A
#
# COMPACT_ATOMS: atom_id res chain seq x y z
N MET A 1 -0.16 18.14 10.41
CA MET A 1 0.61 18.12 11.68
C MET A 1 1.41 16.82 11.78
N ALA A 2 2.71 16.88 11.52
CA ALA A 2 3.64 15.75 11.63
C ALA A 2 3.67 15.20 13.07
N ALA A 3 3.54 13.88 13.22
CA ALA A 3 3.67 13.21 14.51
C ALA A 3 5.14 13.06 14.93
N VAL A 4 6.05 13.11 13.96
CA VAL A 4 7.50 13.01 14.18
C VAL A 4 8.19 14.03 13.29
N THR A 5 9.08 14.82 13.87
CA THR A 5 9.91 15.82 13.14
C THR A 5 11.42 15.55 13.29
N SER A 6 11.82 14.59 14.14
CA SER A 6 13.19 14.07 14.24
C SER A 6 13.25 12.76 15.05
N GLY A 7 14.26 11.93 14.82
CA GLY A 7 14.52 10.69 15.57
C GLY A 7 13.95 9.40 14.95
N VAL A 8 14.11 8.28 15.66
CA VAL A 8 13.51 6.98 15.27
C VAL A 8 12.02 7.01 15.59
N TYR A 9 11.18 6.61 14.64
CA TYR A 9 9.74 6.53 14.83
C TYR A 9 9.25 5.08 14.86
N PRO A 10 8.20 4.78 15.63
CA PRO A 10 7.60 3.46 15.63
C PRO A 10 6.64 3.27 14.44
N VAL A 11 6.68 2.10 13.80
CA VAL A 11 5.95 1.78 12.57
C VAL A 11 4.42 1.93 12.71
N HIS A 12 3.87 1.75 13.91
CA HIS A 12 2.43 1.89 14.17
C HIS A 12 1.89 3.32 13.99
N GLN A 13 2.76 4.33 13.82
CA GLN A 13 2.34 5.69 13.52
C GLN A 13 1.97 5.90 12.05
N ASN A 14 2.31 4.95 11.17
CA ASN A 14 1.84 4.95 9.78
C ASN A 14 0.33 4.75 9.75
N LYS A 15 -0.36 5.50 8.88
CA LYS A 15 -1.80 5.35 8.67
C LYS A 15 -2.06 4.93 7.23
N PHE A 16 -2.83 3.86 7.09
CA PHE A 16 -3.25 3.32 5.80
C PHE A 16 -4.74 3.54 5.61
N LYS A 17 -5.13 4.14 4.48
CA LYS A 17 -6.52 4.32 4.09
C LYS A 17 -6.80 3.71 2.73
N ILE A 18 -8.02 3.22 2.57
CA ILE A 18 -8.51 2.64 1.33
C ILE A 18 -9.83 3.27 0.91
N GLY A 19 -10.02 3.44 -0.39
CA GLY A 19 -11.26 3.92 -0.98
C GLY A 19 -12.37 2.86 -0.91
N LYS A 20 -13.46 3.16 -0.19
CA LYS A 20 -14.61 2.24 -0.03
C LYS A 20 -15.47 2.10 -1.30
N LYS A 21 -15.25 2.95 -2.32
CA LYS A 21 -15.96 2.94 -3.62
C LYS A 21 -15.05 2.49 -4.77
N GLY A 22 -13.95 1.79 -4.48
CA GLY A 22 -12.98 1.38 -5.50
C GLY A 22 -12.31 2.57 -6.19
N SER A 23 -12.01 2.44 -7.48
CA SER A 23 -11.41 3.48 -8.32
C SER A 23 -12.24 4.78 -8.42
N ALA A 24 -13.54 4.72 -8.13
CA ALA A 24 -14.41 5.90 -8.08
C ALA A 24 -14.27 6.73 -6.79
N SER A 25 -13.47 6.28 -5.82
CA SER A 25 -13.20 7.02 -4.58
C SER A 25 -12.35 8.25 -4.90
N THR A 26 -12.99 9.40 -5.12
CA THR A 26 -12.32 10.68 -5.44
C THR A 26 -12.36 11.67 -4.29
N SER A 27 -13.24 11.47 -3.31
CA SER A 27 -13.43 12.36 -2.16
C SER A 27 -12.76 11.80 -0.90
N ALA A 28 -12.25 12.69 -0.04
CA ALA A 28 -11.57 12.29 1.21
C ALA A 28 -12.49 11.49 2.17
N GLU A 29 -13.80 11.70 2.07
CA GLU A 29 -14.87 10.99 2.80
C GLU A 29 -15.13 9.55 2.31
N ASP A 30 -14.57 9.18 1.15
CA ASP A 30 -14.58 7.81 0.64
C ASP A 30 -13.34 7.01 1.07
N MET A 31 -12.30 7.67 1.59
CA MET A 31 -11.07 7.05 2.09
C MET A 31 -11.21 6.71 3.58
N VAL A 32 -11.30 5.43 3.90
CA VAL A 32 -11.47 4.93 5.27
C VAL A 32 -10.17 4.27 5.75
N THR A 33 -9.84 4.47 7.03
CA THR A 33 -8.68 3.81 7.65
C THR A 33 -8.93 2.32 7.81
N ILE A 34 -7.92 1.49 7.52
CA ILE A 34 -7.98 0.05 7.80
C ILE A 34 -7.51 -0.18 9.23
N LYS A 35 -8.39 -0.70 10.08
CA LYS A 35 -8.05 -1.05 11.47
C LYS A 35 -7.40 -2.42 11.60
N ASP A 36 -6.76 -2.62 12.76
CA ASP A 36 -6.20 -3.89 13.24
C ASP A 36 -5.11 -4.46 12.31
N LEU A 37 -4.29 -3.59 11.71
CA LEU A 37 -3.08 -3.97 10.99
C LEU A 37 -1.92 -4.17 11.96
N GLU A 38 -1.20 -5.28 11.81
CA GLU A 38 -0.10 -5.69 12.68
C GLU A 38 1.25 -5.48 12.01
N THR A 39 1.35 -5.76 10.71
CA THR A 39 2.61 -5.63 9.97
C THR A 39 2.40 -5.03 8.59
N PHE A 40 3.44 -4.36 8.10
CA PHE A 40 3.50 -3.75 6.78
C PHE A 40 4.90 -3.98 6.20
N SER A 41 4.97 -4.32 4.92
CA SER A 41 6.20 -4.46 4.15
C SER A 41 6.06 -3.79 2.80
N LEU A 42 7.06 -3.00 2.39
CA LEU A 42 7.13 -2.34 1.09
C LEU A 42 8.14 -3.08 0.21
N SER A 43 7.70 -3.56 -0.95
CA SER A 43 8.57 -4.07 -2.02
C SER A 43 8.60 -3.08 -3.18
N MET A 44 9.78 -2.89 -3.79
CA MET A 44 9.93 -2.02 -4.95
C MET A 44 10.45 -2.82 -6.15
N ASP A 45 9.67 -2.84 -7.21
CA ASP A 45 10.01 -3.42 -8.50
C ASP A 45 10.62 -2.34 -9.40
N ASN A 46 11.95 -2.21 -9.34
CA ASN A 46 12.68 -1.29 -10.20
C ASN A 46 13.23 -2.04 -11.41
N ASN A 47 12.83 -1.65 -12.61
CA ASN A 47 13.51 -2.09 -13.82
C ASN A 47 14.74 -1.20 -14.06
N ILE A 48 15.91 -1.82 -14.19
CA ILE A 48 17.19 -1.15 -14.40
C ILE A 48 17.75 -1.64 -15.73
N GLU A 49 17.92 -0.73 -16.69
CA GLU A 49 18.67 -0.99 -17.91
C GLU A 49 20.16 -0.76 -17.66
N GLU A 50 20.96 -1.77 -17.99
CA GLU A 50 22.41 -1.73 -17.88
C GLU A 50 23.03 -1.73 -19.28
N TRP A 51 23.96 -0.82 -19.54
CA TRP A 51 24.74 -0.82 -20.78
C TRP A 51 26.17 -0.37 -20.54
N SER A 52 27.08 -0.87 -21.39
CA SER A 52 28.49 -0.51 -21.35
C SER A 52 28.76 0.53 -22.44
N ALA A 53 28.93 1.78 -22.04
CA ALA A 53 29.26 2.86 -22.96
C ALA A 53 30.77 2.87 -23.25
N LEU A 54 31.15 3.10 -24.51
CA LEU A 54 32.55 3.04 -24.96
C LEU A 54 33.44 4.10 -24.29
N ASP A 55 32.86 5.23 -23.86
CA ASP A 55 33.54 6.31 -23.16
C ASP A 55 33.79 6.02 -21.67
N GLN A 56 33.20 4.93 -21.13
CA GLN A 56 33.28 4.61 -19.72
C GLN A 56 34.40 3.62 -19.40
N GLU A 57 35.37 3.40 -20.29
CA GLU A 57 36.57 2.56 -20.02
C GLU A 57 36.26 1.18 -19.38
N GLY A 58 35.11 0.59 -19.74
CA GLY A 58 34.66 -0.71 -19.22
C GLY A 58 33.72 -0.65 -17.99
N TRP A 59 33.38 0.53 -17.48
CA TRP A 59 32.40 0.72 -16.40
C TRP A 59 30.95 0.63 -16.91
N THR A 60 30.14 -0.20 -16.24
CA THR A 60 28.72 -0.38 -16.55
C THR A 60 27.89 0.83 -16.12
N ARG A 61 27.12 1.41 -17.05
CA ARG A 61 26.12 2.44 -16.75
C ARG A 61 24.77 1.79 -16.46
N ARG A 62 23.98 2.43 -15.59
CA ARG A 62 22.66 1.97 -15.16
C ARG A 62 21.64 3.10 -15.24
N MET A 63 20.44 2.82 -15.72
CA MET A 63 19.30 3.76 -15.66
C MET A 63 18.04 3.02 -15.23
N SER A 64 17.29 3.56 -14.26
CA SER A 64 15.99 3.00 -13.88
C SER A 64 14.93 3.46 -14.88
N THR A 65 14.35 2.51 -15.61
CA THR A 65 13.39 2.77 -16.71
C THR A 65 11.95 2.45 -16.32
N GLY A 66 11.75 1.63 -15.28
CA GLY A 66 10.44 1.29 -14.74
C GLY A 66 10.45 1.28 -13.22
N LYS A 67 9.34 1.71 -12.62
CA LYS A 67 9.10 1.66 -11.18
C LYS A 67 7.71 1.12 -10.92
N GLY A 68 7.62 0.00 -10.23
CA GLY A 68 6.44 -0.51 -9.55
C GLY A 68 6.76 -0.70 -8.09
N PHE A 69 5.73 -0.79 -7.25
CA PHE A 69 5.89 -1.18 -5.86
C PHE A 69 4.65 -1.92 -5.38
N SER A 70 4.84 -2.79 -4.40
CA SER A 70 3.75 -3.47 -3.71
C SER A 70 3.89 -3.27 -2.20
N ILE A 71 2.75 -3.19 -1.53
CA ILE A 71 2.67 -3.06 -0.07
C ILE A 71 1.91 -4.28 0.46
N SER A 72 2.61 -5.16 1.16
CA SER A 72 2.00 -6.29 1.86
C SER A 72 1.61 -5.88 3.26
N LEU A 73 0.33 -6.08 3.61
CA LEU A 73 -0.25 -5.72 4.90
C LEU A 73 -0.85 -6.97 5.53
N SER A 74 -0.53 -7.21 6.80
CA SER A 74 -1.16 -8.28 7.59
C SER A 74 -1.70 -7.73 8.91
N GLY A 75 -2.81 -8.31 9.36
CA GLY A 75 -3.50 -7.92 10.56
C GLY A 75 -4.60 -8.90 10.95
N LYS A 76 -5.60 -8.40 11.67
CA LYS A 76 -6.77 -9.17 12.09
C LYS A 76 -8.04 -8.68 11.38
N ARG A 77 -8.97 -9.61 11.20
CA ARG A 77 -10.30 -9.32 10.68
C ARG A 77 -11.13 -8.61 11.75
N CYS A 78 -11.53 -7.38 11.48
CA CYS A 78 -12.36 -6.55 12.34
C CYS A 78 -13.71 -6.31 11.66
N VAL A 79 -14.73 -7.10 12.04
CA VAL A 79 -16.07 -7.03 11.44
C VAL A 79 -16.80 -5.78 11.92
N GLY A 80 -17.32 -4.98 11.00
CA GLY A 80 -18.00 -3.71 11.29
C GLY A 80 -17.10 -2.49 11.11
N ASP A 81 -15.82 -2.67 10.79
CA ASP A 81 -14.95 -1.58 10.35
C ASP A 81 -15.04 -1.43 8.82
N PRO A 82 -15.40 -0.25 8.30
CA PRO A 82 -15.67 -0.08 6.87
C PRO A 82 -14.45 -0.33 5.97
N GLY A 83 -13.22 -0.08 6.46
CA GLY A 83 -12.01 -0.35 5.69
C GLY A 83 -11.66 -1.83 5.67
N ASN A 84 -11.70 -2.48 6.84
CA ASN A 84 -11.43 -3.90 7.00
C ASN A 84 -12.48 -4.77 6.27
N ASP A 85 -13.76 -4.40 6.36
CA ASP A 85 -14.87 -5.06 5.66
C ASP A 85 -14.76 -4.88 4.13
N TYR A 86 -14.35 -3.69 3.67
CA TYR A 86 -14.16 -3.45 2.24
C TYR A 86 -13.07 -4.37 1.67
N VAL A 87 -11.88 -4.41 2.30
CA VAL A 87 -10.78 -5.29 1.87
C VAL A 87 -11.22 -6.75 1.90
N ALA A 88 -11.82 -7.20 2.99
CA ALA A 88 -12.33 -8.57 3.09
C ALA A 88 -13.33 -8.94 1.97
N GLY A 89 -14.17 -7.98 1.58
CA GLY A 89 -15.16 -8.13 0.50
C GLY A 89 -14.56 -8.22 -0.90
N LEU A 90 -13.28 -7.92 -1.09
CA LEU A 90 -12.59 -8.04 -2.39
C LEU A 90 -12.07 -9.46 -2.66
N LEU A 91 -12.04 -10.35 -1.66
CA LEU A 91 -11.44 -11.70 -1.77
C LEU A 91 -11.93 -12.53 -2.98
N PHE A 92 -13.22 -12.48 -3.28
CA PHE A 92 -13.82 -13.25 -4.37
C PHE A 92 -14.15 -12.41 -5.61
N LYS A 93 -13.70 -11.15 -5.62
CA LYS A 93 -13.91 -10.24 -6.76
C LYS A 93 -12.80 -10.38 -7.79
N ASN A 94 -13.05 -9.89 -9.00
CA ASN A 94 -12.11 -10.04 -10.11
C ASN A 94 -12.01 -8.75 -10.95
N ALA A 95 -10.90 -8.66 -11.67
CA ALA A 95 -10.63 -7.58 -12.65
C ALA A 95 -10.79 -6.18 -12.04
N GLN A 96 -11.56 -5.31 -12.67
CA GLN A 96 -11.74 -3.90 -12.28
C GLN A 96 -12.32 -3.72 -10.87
N GLU A 97 -12.98 -4.74 -10.32
CA GLU A 97 -13.50 -4.66 -8.96
C GLU A 97 -12.41 -4.72 -7.88
N LEU A 98 -11.19 -5.14 -8.23
CA LEU A 98 -10.03 -5.12 -7.35
C LEU A 98 -9.28 -3.77 -7.41
N GLU A 99 -9.64 -2.90 -8.37
CA GLU A 99 -9.06 -1.57 -8.47
C GLU A 99 -9.65 -0.66 -7.40
N SER A 100 -8.77 -0.09 -6.59
CA SER A 100 -9.11 0.86 -5.54
C SER A 100 -8.10 1.99 -5.47
N LYS A 101 -8.31 2.91 -4.54
CA LYS A 101 -7.34 3.94 -4.20
C LYS A 101 -6.78 3.68 -2.81
N PHE A 102 -5.48 3.87 -2.68
CA PHE A 102 -4.78 3.71 -1.43
C PHE A 102 -4.06 5.00 -1.06
N GLU A 103 -4.15 5.37 0.22
CA GLU A 103 -3.44 6.51 0.77
C GLU A 103 -2.62 6.04 1.97
N TRP A 104 -1.32 6.23 1.89
CA TRP A 104 -0.38 6.01 2.97
C TRP A 104 0.09 7.34 3.52
N ILE A 105 -0.15 7.56 4.81
CA ILE A 105 0.31 8.74 5.54
C ILE A 105 1.48 8.32 6.43
N PHE A 106 2.64 8.90 6.15
CA PHE A 106 3.84 8.77 6.95
C PHE A 106 3.67 9.49 8.30
N PRO A 107 4.44 9.10 9.33
CA PRO A 107 4.47 9.79 10.61
C PRO A 107 4.93 11.25 10.51
N ASP A 108 5.74 11.55 9.50
CA ASP A 108 6.22 12.89 9.17
C ASP A 108 5.13 13.78 8.52
N GLY A 109 3.97 13.22 8.19
CA GLY A 109 2.87 13.95 7.55
C GLY A 109 2.89 13.90 6.02
N THR A 110 3.94 13.35 5.41
CA THR A 110 3.94 13.02 3.98
C THR A 110 2.82 12.05 3.65
N LYS A 111 2.03 12.35 2.63
CA LYS A 111 0.97 11.49 2.10
C LYS A 111 1.35 10.99 0.73
N VAL A 112 1.20 9.69 0.54
CA VAL A 112 1.39 9.00 -0.73
C VAL A 112 0.06 8.41 -1.14
N ALA A 113 -0.59 9.03 -2.12
CA ALA A 113 -1.86 8.58 -2.69
C ALA A 113 -1.63 7.99 -4.08
N PHE A 114 -2.21 6.81 -4.32
CA PHE A 114 -2.07 6.13 -5.61
C PHE A 114 -3.27 5.24 -5.90
N ASP A 115 -3.53 5.02 -7.19
CA ASP A 115 -4.43 3.99 -7.65
C ASP A 115 -3.74 2.62 -7.50
N CYS A 116 -4.46 1.62 -7.03
CA CYS A 116 -3.91 0.34 -6.66
C CYS A 116 -4.82 -0.83 -7.01
N ILE A 117 -4.24 -2.01 -7.12
CA ILE A 117 -4.97 -3.27 -7.17
C ILE A 117 -4.81 -3.95 -5.81
N VAL A 118 -5.92 -4.34 -5.20
CA VAL A 118 -5.91 -5.02 -3.90
C VAL A 118 -6.04 -6.51 -4.12
N ASN A 119 -4.99 -7.25 -3.78
CA ASN A 119 -4.96 -8.70 -3.83
C ASN A 119 -5.10 -9.26 -2.40
N VAL A 120 -6.24 -9.86 -2.08
CA VAL A 120 -6.51 -10.38 -0.74
C VAL A 120 -6.18 -11.85 -0.70
N THR A 121 -5.30 -12.25 0.20
CA THR A 121 -4.82 -13.64 0.31
C THR A 121 -5.44 -14.39 1.49
N ASN A 122 -5.88 -13.68 2.53
CA ASN A 122 -6.48 -14.30 3.72
C ASN A 122 -7.56 -13.42 4.35
N VAL A 123 -8.73 -14.01 4.63
CA VAL A 123 -9.85 -13.37 5.33
C VAL A 123 -10.41 -14.34 6.37
N GLY A 124 -9.78 -14.37 7.54
CA GLY A 124 -10.26 -15.12 8.70
C GLY A 124 -9.89 -16.60 8.70
N SER A 125 -8.98 -17.04 7.83
CA SER A 125 -8.45 -18.41 7.86
C SER A 125 -7.30 -18.51 8.86
N GLY A 126 -7.25 -19.62 9.60
CA GLY A 126 -6.26 -19.87 10.65
C GLY A 126 -6.69 -21.00 11.57
N ASP A 127 -5.86 -21.31 12.57
CA ASP A 127 -6.16 -22.31 13.58
C ASP A 127 -7.38 -21.92 14.43
N SER A 128 -8.09 -22.92 14.98
CA SER A 128 -9.29 -22.72 15.80
C SER A 128 -9.07 -21.91 17.08
N THR A 129 -7.82 -21.75 17.50
CA THR A 129 -7.40 -20.96 18.65
C THR A 129 -6.97 -19.54 18.29
N ASN A 130 -6.86 -19.24 16.99
CA ASN A 130 -6.34 -17.97 16.50
C ASN A 130 -7.47 -16.99 16.18
N VAL A 131 -7.13 -15.69 16.20
CA VAL A 131 -8.05 -14.64 15.75
C VAL A 131 -7.97 -14.58 14.22
N GLY A 132 -9.11 -14.43 13.55
CA GLY A 132 -9.17 -14.42 12.10
C GLY A 132 -8.19 -13.41 11.49
N ALA A 133 -7.25 -13.89 10.67
CA ALA A 133 -6.25 -13.04 10.03
C ALA A 133 -6.86 -12.23 8.87
N LEU A 134 -6.28 -11.07 8.57
CA LEU A 134 -6.55 -10.33 7.34
C LEU A 134 -5.20 -10.06 6.67
N GLU A 135 -4.98 -10.66 5.51
CA GLU A 135 -3.72 -10.50 4.76
C GLU A 135 -4.05 -10.09 3.33
N PHE A 136 -3.42 -9.01 2.88
CA PHE A 136 -3.63 -8.47 1.55
C PHE A 136 -2.41 -7.70 1.07
N GLU A 137 -2.26 -7.65 -0.24
CA GLU A 137 -1.23 -6.92 -0.95
C GLU A 137 -1.86 -5.81 -1.78
N VAL A 138 -1.27 -4.62 -1.73
CA VAL A 138 -1.67 -3.46 -2.50
C VAL A 138 -0.61 -3.22 -3.56
N LEU A 139 -0.95 -3.48 -4.82
CA LEU A 139 -0.05 -3.31 -5.96
C LEU A 139 -0.28 -1.93 -6.58
N SER A 140 0.80 -1.18 -6.82
CA SER A 140 0.70 0.13 -7.47
C SER A 140 0.16 0.01 -8.90
N ASN A 141 -0.89 0.76 -9.23
CA ASN A 141 -1.44 0.86 -10.58
C ASN A 141 -1.34 2.31 -11.08
N GLY A 142 -0.14 2.70 -11.50
CA GLY A 142 0.15 4.04 -12.00
C GLY A 142 1.07 4.86 -11.11
N LYS A 143 1.19 6.15 -11.43
CA LYS A 143 2.14 7.04 -10.76
C LYS A 143 1.58 7.49 -9.40
N PRO A 144 2.32 7.31 -8.29
CA PRO A 144 1.89 7.84 -7.00
C PRO A 144 1.98 9.37 -6.96
N THR A 145 1.07 9.98 -6.23
CA THR A 145 1.08 11.41 -5.92
C THR A 145 1.56 11.59 -4.48
N ILE A 146 2.67 12.31 -4.31
CA ILE A 146 3.24 12.63 -3.02
C ILE A 146 2.82 14.07 -2.68
N SER A 147 2.24 14.25 -1.50
CA SER A 147 1.91 15.57 -0.96
C SER A 147 2.39 15.65 0.48
N GLU A 148 3.04 16.76 0.83
CA GLU A 148 3.41 17.06 2.21
C GLU A 148 2.31 17.93 2.80
N GLU A 149 1.75 17.52 3.94
CA GLU A 149 0.80 18.37 4.67
C GLU A 149 1.63 19.35 5.50
N GLU A 150 1.83 20.56 4.95
CA GLU A 150 2.52 21.70 5.58
C GLU A 150 1.90 22.08 6.94
#